data_AF-A0AAX2TLP4-F1
#
_entry.id   AF-A0AAX2TLP4-F1
#
_cell.length_a   1.000
_cell.length_b   1.000
_cell.length_c   1.000
_cell.angle_alpha   90.00
_cell.angle_beta   90.00
_cell.angle_gamma   90.00
#
_symmetry.space_group_name_H-M   'P 1'
#
loop_
_entity.id
_entity.type
_entity.pdbx_description
1 polymer ?
#
loop_
_entity_poly.entity_id
_entity_poly.type
_entity_poly.pdbx_seq_one_letter_code
_entity_poly.pdbx_strand_id
1 'polypeptide(L)'
;NAVNDLLMRLNAENKTLLGQLDSKDFAAARQTTLRADALRDEFNTRIEGIRADMLAQVGSAAAKVTGAQQRAIIISGVVTAIAAILGFVFAMLVGSGITRPVMRLLEGTREVEAGRLDGSIAITTQDEIGQLSAAFNRMIETLRHNQRIRETFGRYI
;
A
#
# COMPACT_ATOMS: atom_id res chain seq x y z
N ASN A 1 45.72 -5.28 -6.95
CA ASN A 1 45.18 -4.34 -5.94
C ASN A 1 46.30 -3.48 -5.39
N ALA A 2 46.21 -2.15 -5.49
CA ALA A 2 47.29 -1.23 -5.11
C ALA A 2 47.71 -1.32 -3.62
N VAL A 3 46.77 -1.66 -2.74
CA VAL A 3 47.03 -1.91 -1.31
C VAL A 3 47.95 -3.12 -1.09
N ASN A 4 47.77 -4.19 -1.88
CA ASN A 4 48.65 -5.37 -1.79
C ASN A 4 50.06 -5.08 -2.28
N ASP A 5 50.22 -4.17 -3.26
CA ASP A 5 51.54 -3.73 -3.74
C ASP A 5 52.29 -2.94 -2.66
N LEU A 6 51.60 -2.03 -1.96
CA LEU A 6 52.13 -1.30 -0.80
C LEU A 6 52.56 -2.23 0.33
N LEU A 7 51.74 -3.24 0.66
CA LEU A 7 52.07 -4.23 1.69
C LEU A 7 53.31 -5.06 1.30
N MET A 8 53.44 -5.42 0.02
CA MET A 8 54.62 -6.14 -0.47
C MET A 8 55.89 -5.28 -0.39
N ARG A 9 55.82 -4.00 -0.77
CA ARG A 9 56.95 -3.06 -0.69
C ARG A 9 57.38 -2.79 0.75
N LEU A 10 56.42 -2.56 1.65
CA LEU A 10 56.70 -2.34 3.07
C LEU A 10 57.39 -3.56 3.71
N ASN A 11 56.95 -4.77 3.35
CA ASN A 11 57.57 -6.00 3.84
C ASN A 11 59.00 -6.19 3.30
N ALA A 12 59.24 -5.82 2.03
CA ALA A 12 60.58 -5.82 1.44
C ALA A 12 61.52 -4.84 2.15
N GLU A 13 61.06 -3.62 2.44
CA GLU A 13 61.83 -2.61 3.16
C GLU A 13 62.16 -3.01 4.61
N ASN A 14 61.21 -3.66 5.31
CA ASN A 14 61.48 -4.23 6.64
C ASN A 14 62.60 -5.28 6.61
N LYS A 15 62.61 -6.15 5.60
CA LYS A 15 63.67 -7.15 5.44
C LYS A 15 65.04 -6.50 5.17
N THR A 16 65.07 -5.43 4.37
CA THR A 16 66.28 -4.66 4.10
C THR A 16 66.79 -3.92 5.34
N LEU A 17 65.89 -3.34 6.15
CA LEU A 17 66.24 -2.69 7.42
C LEU A 17 66.92 -3.66 8.39
N LEU A 18 66.39 -4.88 8.53
CA LEU A 18 66.97 -5.89 9.41
C LEU A 18 68.42 -6.23 9.01
N GLY A 19 68.68 -6.42 7.72
CA GLY A 19 70.05 -6.67 7.23
C GLY A 19 71.01 -5.49 7.38
N GLN A 20 70.51 -4.26 7.29
CA GLN A 20 71.31 -3.03 7.51
C GLN A 20 71.65 -2.82 8.99
N LEU A 21 70.73 -3.16 9.90
CA LEU A 21 70.96 -3.12 11.34
C LEU A 21 71.97 -4.19 11.78
N ASP A 22 71.88 -5.41 11.25
CA ASP A 22 72.84 -6.49 11.52
C ASP A 22 74.26 -6.13 11.04
N SER A 23 74.36 -5.44 9.90
CA SER A 23 75.64 -4.96 9.35
C SER A 23 76.12 -3.63 9.95
N LYS A 24 75.38 -3.04 10.91
CA LYS A 24 75.65 -1.74 11.55
C LYS A 24 75.74 -0.56 10.56
N ASP A 25 75.14 -0.68 9.39
CA ASP A 25 75.05 0.41 8.41
C ASP A 25 73.87 1.33 8.73
N PHE A 26 74.08 2.21 9.71
CA PHE A 26 73.05 3.14 10.18
C PHE A 26 72.67 4.20 9.13
N ALA A 27 73.56 4.51 8.18
CA ALA A 27 73.27 5.47 7.11
C ALA A 27 72.26 4.88 6.12
N ALA A 28 72.49 3.63 5.69
CA ALA A 28 71.55 2.91 4.84
C ALA A 28 70.23 2.61 5.58
N ALA A 29 70.30 2.24 6.87
CA ALA A 29 69.11 2.05 7.70
C ALA A 29 68.24 3.31 7.77
N ARG A 30 68.84 4.49 7.95
CA ARG A 30 68.10 5.78 7.96
C ARG A 30 67.43 6.08 6.63
N GLN A 31 68.06 5.73 5.51
CA GLN A 31 67.43 5.91 4.20
C GLN A 31 66.22 4.97 4.03
N THR A 32 66.32 3.74 4.54
CA THR A 32 65.22 2.77 4.46
C THR A 32 64.08 3.14 5.41
N THR A 33 64.32 3.74 6.59
CA THR A 33 63.24 4.25 7.45
C THR A 33 62.47 5.40 6.79
N LEU A 34 63.16 6.32 6.09
CA LEU A 34 62.50 7.41 5.35
C LEU A 34 61.59 6.89 4.22
N ARG A 35 61.99 5.83 3.52
CA ARG A 35 61.14 5.19 2.51
C ARG A 35 59.94 4.49 3.14
N ALA A 36 60.15 3.80 4.26
CA ALA A 36 59.09 3.13 5.00
C ALA A 36 58.05 4.13 5.53
N ASP A 37 58.49 5.31 5.98
CA ASP A 37 57.60 6.39 6.41
C ASP A 37 56.77 6.93 5.23
N ALA A 38 57.37 7.12 4.05
CA ALA A 38 56.64 7.51 2.85
C ALA A 38 55.59 6.47 2.42
N LEU A 39 55.91 5.16 2.50
CA LEU A 39 54.95 4.09 2.22
C LEU A 39 53.80 4.06 3.23
N ARG A 40 54.09 4.31 4.52
CA ARG A 40 53.07 4.42 5.58
C ARG A 40 52.13 5.59 5.32
N ASP A 41 52.65 6.75 4.92
CA ASP A 41 51.84 7.93 4.59
C ASP A 41 50.94 7.68 3.38
N GLU A 42 51.46 7.02 2.34
CA GLU A 42 50.65 6.63 1.18
C GLU A 42 49.54 5.64 1.57
N PHE A 43 49.87 4.65 2.41
CA PHE A 43 48.88 3.69 2.91
C PHE A 43 47.78 4.38 3.72
N ASN A 44 48.14 5.25 4.66
CA ASN A 44 47.20 6.01 5.49
C ASN A 44 46.25 6.86 4.63
N THR A 45 46.80 7.56 3.63
CA THR A 45 46.02 8.38 2.69
C THR A 45 45.01 7.54 1.91
N ARG A 46 45.42 6.36 1.42
CA ARG A 46 44.52 5.44 0.70
C ARG A 46 43.43 4.88 1.59
N ILE A 47 43.77 4.50 2.83
CA ILE A 47 42.78 4.00 3.80
C ILE A 47 41.76 5.09 4.13
N GLU A 48 42.19 6.34 4.30
CA GLU A 48 41.27 7.45 4.57
C GLU A 48 40.35 7.72 3.38
N GLY A 49 40.86 7.62 2.14
CA GLY A 49 40.04 7.69 0.93
C GLY A 49 39.00 6.57 0.87
N ILE A 50 39.39 5.31 1.11
CA ILE A 50 38.46 4.16 1.16
C ILE A 50 37.41 4.36 2.26
N ARG A 51 37.82 4.87 3.43
CA ARG A 51 36.92 5.17 4.54
C ARG A 51 35.90 6.24 4.15
N ALA A 52 36.34 7.32 3.51
CA ALA A 52 35.47 8.39 3.03
C ALA A 52 34.47 7.88 1.99
N ASP A 53 34.93 7.11 1.01
CA ASP A 53 34.09 6.50 -0.01
C ASP A 53 33.06 5.54 0.60
N MET A 54 33.47 4.72 1.58
CA MET A 54 32.58 3.80 2.30
C MET A 54 31.51 4.56 3.08
N LEU A 55 31.88 5.63 3.80
CA LEU A 55 30.92 6.47 4.52
C LEU A 55 29.92 7.15 3.57
N ALA A 56 30.39 7.64 2.43
CA ALA A 56 29.54 8.22 1.40
C ALA A 56 28.56 7.19 0.80
N GLN A 57 29.05 5.97 0.52
CA GLN A 57 28.20 4.89 0.02
C GLN A 57 27.13 4.48 1.04
N VAL A 58 27.48 4.30 2.31
CA VAL A 58 26.52 3.97 3.38
C VAL A 58 25.46 5.06 3.51
N GLY A 59 25.85 6.34 3.48
CA GLY A 59 24.91 7.46 3.50
C GLY A 59 23.97 7.48 2.29
N SER A 60 24.50 7.21 1.09
CA SER A 60 23.70 7.16 -0.14
C SER A 60 22.75 5.96 -0.21
N ALA A 61 23.15 4.82 0.36
CA ALA A 61 22.32 3.63 0.48
C ALA A 61 21.14 3.87 1.44
N ALA A 62 21.40 4.51 2.58
CA ALA A 62 20.34 4.91 3.52
C ALA A 62 19.34 5.89 2.88
N ALA A 63 19.81 6.82 2.05
CA ALA A 63 18.95 7.77 1.34
C ALA A 63 18.12 7.13 0.21
N LYS A 64 18.64 6.10 -0.48
CA LYS A 64 17.88 5.41 -1.54
C LYS A 64 16.73 4.54 -1.00
N VAL A 65 16.89 3.97 0.20
CA VAL A 65 15.83 3.17 0.85
C VAL A 65 14.62 4.04 1.22
N THR A 66 14.84 5.27 1.69
CA THR A 66 13.77 6.16 2.14
C THR A 66 12.92 6.71 1.00
N GLY A 67 13.52 7.04 -0.16
CA GLY A 67 12.79 7.60 -1.31
C GLY A 67 11.85 6.60 -2.00
N ALA A 68 12.27 5.34 -2.15
CA ALA A 68 11.41 4.29 -2.72
C ALA A 68 10.26 3.91 -1.78
N GLN A 69 10.52 3.91 -0.46
CA GLN A 69 9.53 3.60 0.57
C GLN A 69 8.41 4.64 0.65
N GLN A 70 8.71 5.93 0.51
CA GLN A 70 7.68 6.99 0.51
C GLN A 70 6.72 6.88 -0.68
N ARG A 71 7.23 6.56 -1.89
CA ARG A 71 6.37 6.36 -3.07
C ARG A 71 5.42 5.18 -2.89
N ALA A 72 5.91 4.08 -2.32
CA ALA A 72 5.07 2.92 -2.03
C ALA A 72 3.94 3.23 -1.05
N ILE A 73 4.22 4.01 0.01
CA ILE A 73 3.21 4.44 0.99
C ILE A 73 2.14 5.32 0.33
N ILE A 74 2.54 6.29 -0.49
CA ILE A 74 1.58 7.19 -1.18
C ILE A 74 0.70 6.40 -2.15
N ILE A 75 1.30 5.54 -2.99
CA ILE A 75 0.55 4.72 -3.95
C ILE A 75 -0.44 3.82 -3.20
N SER A 76 0.02 3.13 -2.14
CA SER A 76 -0.87 2.30 -1.33
C SER A 76 -2.00 3.12 -0.72
N GLY A 77 -1.72 4.30 -0.17
CA GLY A 77 -2.72 5.18 0.41
C GLY A 77 -3.78 5.64 -0.60
N VAL A 78 -3.35 6.02 -1.82
CA VAL A 78 -4.26 6.40 -2.91
C VAL A 78 -5.14 5.24 -3.33
N VAL A 79 -4.57 4.04 -3.51
CA VAL A 79 -5.33 2.84 -3.89
C VAL A 79 -6.36 2.49 -2.81
N THR A 80 -5.97 2.53 -1.53
CA THR A 80 -6.89 2.28 -0.41
C THR A 80 -8.02 3.32 -0.37
N ALA A 81 -7.71 4.60 -0.58
CA ALA A 81 -8.73 5.66 -0.61
C ALA A 81 -9.73 5.47 -1.75
N ILE A 82 -9.26 5.13 -2.96
CA ILE A 82 -10.12 4.84 -4.11
C ILE A 82 -11.01 3.63 -3.82
N ALA A 83 -10.44 2.54 -3.28
CA ALA A 83 -11.20 1.35 -2.93
C ALA A 83 -12.30 1.64 -1.89
N ALA A 84 -11.99 2.46 -0.88
CA ALA A 84 -12.95 2.86 0.14
C ALA A 84 -14.10 3.69 -0.46
N ILE A 85 -13.80 4.65 -1.34
CA ILE A 85 -14.82 5.46 -2.02
C ILE A 85 -15.71 4.58 -2.91
N LEU A 86 -15.12 3.67 -3.69
CA LEU A 86 -15.88 2.76 -4.54
C LEU A 86 -16.78 1.84 -3.71
N GLY A 87 -16.26 1.29 -2.62
CA GLY A 87 -17.05 0.46 -1.69
C GLY A 87 -18.22 1.23 -1.08
N PHE A 88 -18.00 2.49 -0.69
CA PHE A 88 -19.04 3.35 -0.13
C PHE A 88 -20.13 3.69 -1.15
N VAL A 89 -19.75 4.07 -2.38
CA VAL A 89 -20.69 4.35 -3.48
C VAL A 89 -21.48 3.09 -3.82
N PHE A 90 -20.81 1.94 -3.90
CA PHE A 90 -21.48 0.66 -4.18
C PHE A 90 -22.49 0.31 -3.08
N ALA A 91 -22.12 0.46 -1.80
CA ALA A 91 -23.04 0.23 -0.68
C ALA A 91 -24.26 1.16 -0.74
N MET A 92 -24.07 2.44 -1.10
CA MET A 92 -25.20 3.36 -1.31
C MET A 92 -26.12 2.90 -2.43
N LEU A 93 -25.55 2.53 -3.59
CA LEU A 93 -26.33 2.09 -4.75
C LEU A 93 -27.16 0.83 -4.44
N VAL A 94 -26.55 -0.19 -3.82
CA VAL A 94 -27.26 -1.40 -3.40
C VAL A 94 -28.33 -1.08 -2.35
N GLY A 95 -27.99 -0.23 -1.38
CA GLY A 95 -28.90 0.18 -0.32
C GLY A 95 -30.15 0.89 -0.86
N SER A 96 -30.00 1.85 -1.77
CA SER A 96 -31.12 2.60 -2.34
C SER A 96 -31.84 1.87 -3.47
N GLY A 97 -31.13 1.11 -4.29
CA GLY A 97 -31.68 0.45 -5.48
C GLY A 97 -32.31 -0.91 -5.21
N ILE A 98 -31.82 -1.65 -4.20
CA ILE A 98 -32.26 -3.02 -3.94
C ILE A 98 -32.77 -3.17 -2.51
N THR A 99 -31.92 -2.93 -1.51
CA THR A 99 -32.26 -3.26 -0.11
C THR A 99 -33.48 -2.51 0.39
N ARG A 100 -33.55 -1.19 0.19
CA ARG A 100 -34.70 -0.38 0.64
C ARG A 100 -36.00 -0.75 -0.08
N PRO A 101 -36.07 -0.85 -1.43
CA PRO A 101 -37.29 -1.31 -2.11
C PRO A 101 -37.73 -2.71 -1.67
N VAL A 102 -36.80 -3.65 -1.50
CA VAL A 102 -37.12 -5.02 -1.05
C VAL A 102 -37.70 -5.02 0.37
N MET A 103 -37.14 -4.22 1.29
CA MET A 103 -37.73 -4.08 2.64
C MET A 103 -39.13 -3.49 2.59
N ARG A 104 -39.37 -2.48 1.74
CA ARG A 104 -40.72 -1.91 1.56
C ARG A 104 -41.71 -2.92 0.98
N LEU A 105 -41.28 -3.76 0.04
CA LEU A 105 -42.09 -4.87 -0.49
C LEU A 105 -42.43 -5.89 0.60
N LEU A 106 -41.47 -6.24 1.45
CA LEU A 106 -41.70 -7.14 2.58
C LEU A 106 -42.70 -6.55 3.57
N GLU A 107 -42.55 -5.27 3.94
CA GLU A 107 -43.49 -4.56 4.81
C GLU A 107 -44.88 -4.47 4.18
N GLY A 108 -44.98 -4.04 2.92
CA GLY A 108 -46.25 -3.97 2.20
C GLY A 108 -46.95 -5.32 2.09
N THR A 109 -46.20 -6.41 1.92
CA THR A 109 -46.77 -7.77 1.89
C THR A 109 -47.40 -8.13 3.23
N ARG A 110 -46.76 -7.79 4.36
CA ARG A 110 -47.33 -8.01 5.71
C ARG A 110 -48.59 -7.18 5.95
N GLU A 111 -48.64 -5.96 5.43
CA GLU A 111 -49.85 -5.12 5.51
C GLU A 111 -51.02 -5.77 4.74
N VAL A 112 -50.74 -6.30 3.54
CA VAL A 112 -51.72 -7.02 2.73
C VAL A 112 -52.20 -8.30 3.43
N GLU A 113 -51.30 -9.07 4.05
CA GLU A 113 -51.65 -10.26 4.84
C GLU A 113 -52.58 -9.92 6.03
N ALA A 114 -52.38 -8.74 6.62
CA ALA A 114 -53.25 -8.25 7.70
C ALA A 114 -54.56 -7.61 7.19
N GLY A 115 -54.86 -7.72 5.90
CA GLY A 115 -56.07 -7.18 5.26
C GLY A 115 -56.04 -5.66 5.03
N ARG A 116 -54.90 -5.00 5.24
CA ARG A 116 -54.75 -3.55 5.05
C ARG A 116 -54.31 -3.27 3.62
N LEU A 117 -55.28 -2.97 2.75
CA LEU A 117 -55.08 -2.79 1.32
C LEU A 117 -54.93 -1.34 0.88
N ASP A 118 -54.92 -0.35 1.77
CA ASP A 118 -54.91 1.08 1.38
C ASP A 118 -53.52 1.63 1.01
N GLY A 119 -52.45 0.89 1.33
CA GLY A 119 -51.08 1.28 1.02
C GLY A 119 -50.69 1.12 -0.46
N SER A 120 -49.58 1.78 -0.83
CA SER A 120 -48.87 1.55 -2.10
C SER A 120 -47.36 1.71 -1.89
N ILE A 121 -46.56 1.09 -2.76
CA ILE A 121 -45.10 1.16 -2.72
C ILE A 121 -44.61 2.14 -3.77
N ALA A 122 -43.79 3.10 -3.36
CA ALA A 122 -43.15 4.03 -4.28
C ALA A 122 -42.14 3.30 -5.20
N ILE A 123 -42.32 3.46 -6.51
CA ILE A 123 -41.37 2.97 -7.52
C ILE A 123 -40.19 3.94 -7.54
N THR A 124 -39.01 3.46 -7.15
CA THR A 124 -37.80 4.29 -7.00
C THR A 124 -36.69 3.95 -7.99
N THR A 125 -36.83 2.85 -8.73
CA THR A 125 -35.87 2.38 -9.72
C THR A 125 -36.59 2.08 -11.04
N GLN A 126 -35.84 2.08 -12.15
CA GLN A 126 -36.34 1.77 -13.50
C GLN A 126 -35.89 0.38 -13.99
N ASP A 127 -35.52 -0.50 -13.07
CA ASP A 127 -35.02 -1.85 -13.30
C ASP A 127 -36.07 -2.91 -12.92
N GLU A 128 -35.65 -4.16 -12.80
CA GLU A 128 -36.51 -5.29 -12.39
C GLU A 128 -37.16 -5.08 -11.03
N ILE A 129 -36.49 -4.38 -10.10
CA ILE A 129 -37.03 -4.06 -8.77
C ILE A 129 -38.16 -3.03 -8.88
N GLY A 130 -38.02 -2.07 -9.78
CA GLY A 130 -39.06 -1.09 -10.11
C GLY A 130 -40.28 -1.75 -10.74
N GLN A 131 -40.05 -2.67 -11.69
CA GLN A 131 -41.12 -3.46 -12.31
C GLN A 131 -41.85 -4.34 -11.29
N LEU A 132 -41.12 -4.96 -10.37
CA LEU A 132 -41.69 -5.75 -9.28
C LEU A 132 -42.56 -4.89 -8.36
N SER A 133 -42.08 -3.69 -8.00
CA SER A 133 -42.85 -2.72 -7.20
C SER A 133 -44.15 -2.31 -7.90
N ALA A 134 -44.10 -2.06 -9.21
CA ALA A 134 -45.28 -1.76 -10.01
C ALA A 134 -46.27 -2.93 -10.07
N ALA A 135 -45.78 -4.16 -10.23
CA ALA A 135 -46.60 -5.37 -10.23
C ALA A 135 -47.29 -5.59 -8.88
N PHE A 136 -46.57 -5.38 -7.77
CA PHE A 136 -47.11 -5.47 -6.43
C PHE A 136 -48.25 -4.45 -6.20
N ASN A 137 -48.07 -3.21 -6.64
CA ASN A 137 -49.14 -2.19 -6.53
C ASN A 137 -50.40 -2.58 -7.30
N ARG A 138 -50.27 -3.13 -8.52
CA ARG A 138 -51.42 -3.64 -9.30
C ARG A 138 -52.15 -4.78 -8.60
N MET A 139 -51.41 -5.67 -7.92
CA MET A 139 -52.00 -6.74 -7.11
C MET A 139 -52.85 -6.16 -5.98
N ILE A 140 -52.34 -5.19 -5.21
CA ILE A 140 -53.10 -4.53 -4.13
C ILE A 140 -54.37 -3.88 -4.68
N GLU A 141 -54.27 -3.16 -5.80
CA GLU A 141 -55.41 -2.51 -6.43
C GLU A 141 -56.50 -3.52 -6.82
N THR A 142 -56.09 -4.67 -7.37
CA THR A 142 -57.00 -5.76 -7.74
C THR A 142 -57.69 -6.36 -6.52
N LEU A 143 -56.95 -6.61 -5.43
CA LEU A 143 -57.51 -7.11 -4.17
C LEU A 143 -58.52 -6.12 -3.59
N ARG A 144 -58.19 -4.82 -3.59
CA ARG A 144 -59.05 -3.76 -3.07
C ARG A 144 -60.35 -3.65 -3.88
N HIS A 145 -60.26 -3.77 -5.21
CA HIS A 145 -61.42 -3.78 -6.08
C HIS A 145 -62.35 -4.97 -5.77
N ASN A 146 -61.78 -6.17 -5.63
CA ASN A 146 -62.54 -7.38 -5.30
C ASN A 146 -63.21 -7.30 -3.92
N GLN A 147 -62.55 -6.68 -2.94
CA GLN A 147 -63.14 -6.48 -1.61
C GLN A 147 -64.35 -5.54 -1.67
N ARG A 148 -64.25 -4.39 -2.37
CA ARG A 148 -65.37 -3.46 -2.53
C ARG A 148 -66.57 -4.10 -3.22
N ILE A 149 -66.33 -4.95 -4.22
CA ILE A 149 -67.38 -5.72 -4.90
C ILE A 149 -68.12 -6.59 -3.88
N ARG A 150 -67.39 -7.37 -3.07
CA ARG A 150 -67.99 -8.24 -2.05
C ARG A 150 -68.80 -7.45 -1.01
N GLU A 151 -68.28 -6.32 -0.53
CA GLU A 151 -68.97 -5.45 0.43
C GLU A 151 -70.23 -4.78 -0.15
N THR A 152 -70.25 -4.55 -1.46
CA THR A 152 -71.43 -3.98 -2.14
C THR A 152 -72.51 -5.05 -2.29
N PHE A 153 -72.18 -6.24 -2.80
CA PHE A 153 -73.15 -7.33 -2.96
C PHE A 153 -73.68 -7.85 -1.62
N GLY A 154 -72.84 -7.94 -0.60
CA GLY A 154 -73.26 -8.33 0.76
C GLY A 154 -74.21 -7.35 1.45
N ARG A 155 -74.39 -6.14 0.91
CA ARG A 155 -75.37 -5.15 1.40
C ARG A 155 -76.73 -5.22 0.70
N TYR A 156 -76.86 -5.96 -0.40
CA TYR A 156 -78.07 -6.05 -1.22
C TYR A 156 -78.84 -7.37 -1.07
N ILE A 157 -78.30 -8.34 -0.33
CA ILE A 157 -78.99 -9.56 0.12
C ILE A 157 -79.28 -9.40 1.60
#